data_AF-X1K202-F1
#
_entry.id   AF-X1K202-F1
#
_cell.length_a   1.000
_cell.length_b   1.000
_cell.length_c   1.000
_cell.angle_alpha   90.00
_cell.angle_beta   90.00
_cell.angle_gamma   90.00
#
_symmetry.space_group_name_H-M   'P 1'
#
loop_
_entity.id
_entity.type
_entity.pdbx_description
1 polymer ?
#
loop_
_entity_poly.entity_id
_entity_poly.type
_entity_poly.pdbx_seq_one_letter_code
_entity_poly.pdbx_strand_id
1 'polypeptide(L)' 'MKLDIEGLSLSGKTVIVVEDDPTLQTLLVDILIELGATCDAFDNSEDALI' A
#
# COMPACT_ATOMS: atom_id res chain seq x y z
N MET A 1 -10.59 -9.28 -5.63
CA MET A 1 -11.67 -8.31 -5.37
C MET A 1 -11.59 -7.25 -6.48
N LYS A 2 -12.69 -6.59 -6.88
CA LYS A 2 -12.62 -5.52 -7.88
C LYS A 2 -13.01 -4.23 -7.18
N LEU A 3 -12.07 -3.32 -6.98
CA LEU A 3 -12.33 -2.06 -6.28
C LEU A 3 -12.93 -1.07 -7.29
N ASP A 4 -14.06 -0.46 -6.93
CA ASP A 4 -14.65 0.63 -7.72
C ASP A 4 -14.13 1.97 -7.17
N ILE A 5 -13.27 2.62 -7.93
CA ILE A 5 -12.47 3.78 -7.52
C ILE A 5 -12.76 4.93 -8.48
N GLU A 6 -13.97 5.51 -8.38
CA GLU A 6 -14.35 6.68 -9.18
C GLU A 6 -13.43 7.88 -8.86
N GLY A 7 -12.52 8.19 -9.79
CA GLY A 7 -11.72 9.42 -9.79
C GLY A 7 -10.54 9.49 -8.82
N LEU A 8 -10.31 8.47 -7.98
CA LEU A 8 -9.16 8.41 -7.10
C LEU A 8 -7.99 7.70 -7.79
N SER A 9 -6.90 8.43 -8.05
CA SER A 9 -5.65 7.87 -8.57
C SER A 9 -4.47 8.29 -7.70
N LEU A 10 -3.64 7.32 -7.36
CA LEU A 10 -2.35 7.51 -6.68
C LEU A 10 -1.16 7.43 -7.65
N SER A 11 -1.42 7.56 -8.95
CA SER A 11 -0.39 7.53 -9.99
C SER A 11 0.76 8.50 -9.68
N GLY A 12 1.99 7.97 -9.68
CA GLY A 12 3.19 8.74 -9.40
C GLY A 12 3.41 9.09 -7.92
N LYS A 13 2.65 8.48 -7.00
CA LYS A 13 2.93 8.52 -5.57
C LYS A 13 3.66 7.26 -5.13
N THR A 14 4.57 7.44 -4.18
CA THR A 14 5.17 6.36 -3.41
C THR A 14 4.49 6.32 -2.05
N VAL A 15 4.05 5.14 -1.62
CA VAL A 15 3.37 4.91 -0.34
C VAL A 15 4.16 3.87 0.44
N ILE A 16 4.48 4.17 1.69
CA ILE A 16 5.06 3.20 2.62
C ILE A 16 3.93 2.63 3.47
N VAL A 17 3.79 1.31 3.46
CA VAL A 17 2.83 0.58 4.29
C VAL A 17 3.57 -0.05 5.46
N VAL A 18 3.24 0.37 6.68
CA VAL A 18 3.77 -0.23 7.92
C VAL A 18 2.60 -0.92 8.61
N GLU A 19 2.62 -2.25 8.64
CA GLU A 19 1.51 -3.07 9.12
C GLU A 19 2.06 -4.43 9.58
N ASP A 20 1.76 -4.83 10.82
CA ASP A 20 2.32 -6.01 11.48
C ASP A 20 1.55 -7.30 11.15
N ASP A 21 0.29 -7.21 10.73
CA ASP A 21 -0.43 -8.37 10.20
C ASP A 21 -0.12 -8.59 8.70
N PRO A 22 0.46 -9.74 8.31
CA PRO A 22 0.88 -9.97 6.93
C PRO A 22 -0.30 -10.06 5.94
N THR A 23 -1.48 -10.46 6.41
CA THR A 23 -2.66 -10.57 5.54
C THR A 23 -3.19 -9.18 5.21
N LEU A 24 -3.31 -8.32 6.22
CA LEU A 24 -3.74 -6.94 6.06
C LEU A 24 -2.72 -6.12 5.26
N GLN A 25 -1.43 -6.28 5.54
CA GLN A 25 -0.36 -5.61 4.79
C GLN A 25 -0.46 -5.92 3.29
N THR A 26 -0.60 -7.20 2.93
CA THR A 26 -0.75 -7.63 1.54
C THR A 26 -2.00 -7.00 0.90
N LEU A 27 -3.14 -7.02 1.60
CA LEU A 27 -4.38 -6.42 1.10
C LEU A 27 -4.25 -4.92 0.86
N LEU A 28 -3.60 -4.18 1.76
CA LEU A 28 -3.37 -2.74 1.62
C LEU A 28 -2.48 -2.44 0.43
N VAL A 29 -1.37 -3.18 0.26
CA VAL A 29 -0.46 -3.03 -0.87
C VAL A 29 -1.18 -3.29 -2.19
N ASP A 30 -1.97 -4.36 -2.29
CA ASP A 30 -2.74 -4.70 -3.49
C ASP A 30 -3.70 -3.58 -3.89
N ILE A 31 -4.45 -3.02 -2.92
CA ILE A 31 -5.36 -1.89 -3.13
C ILE A 31 -4.62 -0.65 -3.63
N LEU A 32 -3.47 -0.32 -3.01
CA LEU A 32 -2.70 0.87 -3.34
C LEU A 32 -2.04 0.76 -4.73
N ILE A 33 -1.59 -0.44 -5.11
CA ILE A 33 -1.08 -0.74 -6.45
C ILE A 33 -2.21 -0.65 -7.48
N GLU A 34 -3.41 -1.17 -7.20
CA GLU A 34 -4.59 -1.04 -8.07
C GLU A 34 -4.95 0.43 -8.31
N LEU A 35 -4.72 1.30 -7.32
CA LEU A 35 -4.88 2.76 -7.39
C LEU A 35 -3.74 3.48 -8.14
N GLY A 36 -2.66 2.79 -8.51
CA GLY A 36 -1.52 3.33 -9.26
C GLY A 36 -0.35 3.83 -8.43
N ALA A 37 -0.31 3.55 -7.12
CA ALA A 37 0.84 3.87 -6.28
C ALA A 37 2.00 2.90 -6.51
N THR A 38 3.22 3.35 -6.24
CA THR A 38 4.35 2.47 -5.94
C THR A 38 4.37 2.24 -4.43
N CYS A 39 4.48 0.99 -3.99
CA CYS A 39 4.41 0.66 -2.56
C CYS A 39 5.67 -0.06 -2.08
N ASP A 40 6.16 0.35 -0.90
CA ASP A 40 7.11 -0.40 -0.09
C ASP A 40 6.41 -0.80 1.22
N ALA A 41 6.67 -2.01 1.70
CA ALA A 41 5.98 -2.57 2.87
C ALA A 41 6.97 -3.05 3.92
N PHE A 42 6.66 -2.78 5.19
CA PHE A 42 7.46 -3.13 6.35
C PHE A 42 6.53 -3.69 7.45
N ASP A 43 6.98 -4.75 8.13
CA ASP A 43 6.22 -5.38 9.22
C ASP A 43 6.37 -4.62 10.56
N ASN A 44 7.31 -3.68 10.64
CA ASN A 44 7.54 -2.86 11.81
C ASN A 44 8.01 -1.44 11.44
N SER A 45 7.86 -0.53 12.38
CA SER A 45 8.19 0.89 12.19
C SER A 45 9.68 1.19 12.17
N GLU A 46 10.52 0.34 12.76
CA GLU A 46 11.97 0.58 12.82
C GLU A 46 12.59 0.43 11.43
N ASP A 47 12.21 -0.63 10.72
CA ASP A 47 12.67 -0.88 9.35
C ASP A 47 12.16 0.18 8.36
N ALA A 48 11.00 0.78 8.63
CA ALA A 48 10.41 1.83 7.79
C ALA A 48 11.05 3.23 7.93
N LEU A 49 11.93 3.43 8.92
CA LEU A 49 12.58 4.73 9.18
C LEU A 49 13.85 4.98 8.35
N ILE A 50 14.30 3.98 7.59
CA ILE A 50 15.60 3.94 6.89
C ILE A 50 15.43 4.41 5.44
#